data_AF-A0A1J0CZZ5-F1
#
_entry.id   AF-A0A1J0CZZ5-F1
#
_cell.length_a   1.000
_cell.length_b   1.000
_cell.length_c   1.000
_cell.angle_alpha   90.00
_cell.angle_beta   90.00
_cell.angle_gamma   90.00
#
_symmetry.space_group_name_H-M   'P 1'
#
loop_
_entity.id
_entity.type
_entity.pdbx_description
1 polymer ?
#
loop_
_entity_poly.entity_id
_entity_poly.type
_entity_poly.pdbx_seq_one_letter_code
_entity_poly.pdbx_strand_id
1 'polypeptide(L)'
;MALFYKNEKKQWRWQKTHWGNNKFHIHNSDILFLLTVNNNSKTENLTHLTTKMAILNNSLECDLWKINNLVNSLNMDSLYIFSLIKSDTFEYKINDENTNVKYTEVGSKYFKRNLKHNDNVDFWEYNKNSLYILRNGDFSDIRRMFKRINNTKVQLVRGSSQKSHMVSPIDFRLSLYLTILCNMDFKYFRTNNSFNKIDKKRYLPSSQYL
;
A
#
# COMPACT_ATOMS: atom_id res chain seq x y z
N MET A 1 -4.24 13.01 -6.71
CA MET A 1 -2.94 12.96 -7.41
C MET A 1 -1.84 12.65 -6.39
N ALA A 2 -1.43 11.39 -6.20
CA ALA A 2 -0.56 10.97 -5.09
C ALA A 2 0.78 11.73 -5.00
N LEU A 3 1.46 11.68 -3.84
CA LEU A 3 2.72 12.38 -3.52
C LEU A 3 3.79 12.35 -4.63
N PHE A 4 3.86 11.23 -5.36
CA PHE A 4 4.79 11.03 -6.49
C PHE A 4 4.42 11.82 -7.75
N TYR A 5 3.15 12.19 -7.91
CA TYR A 5 2.59 12.78 -9.13
C TYR A 5 2.43 14.30 -9.06
N LYS A 6 2.41 14.94 -7.87
CA LYS A 6 2.24 16.40 -7.76
C LYS A 6 3.55 17.20 -7.90
N ASN A 7 4.70 16.54 -7.96
CA ASN A 7 6.01 17.20 -8.13
C ASN A 7 6.33 17.61 -9.58
N GLU A 8 5.34 17.64 -10.48
CA GLU A 8 5.52 17.96 -11.90
C GLU A 8 6.05 19.37 -12.19
N LYS A 9 5.87 20.35 -11.30
CA LYS A 9 6.41 21.72 -11.49
C LYS A 9 7.86 21.90 -11.06
N LYS A 10 8.43 20.94 -10.31
CA LYS A 10 9.86 20.78 -10.07
C LYS A 10 10.25 19.42 -10.62
N GLN A 11 10.28 19.29 -11.94
CA GLN A 11 10.86 18.13 -12.61
C GLN A 11 12.36 18.07 -12.24
N TRP A 12 12.67 17.41 -11.13
CA TRP A 12 13.91 16.67 -11.03
C TRP A 12 13.96 15.80 -12.29
N ARG A 13 15.06 15.87 -13.04
CA ARG A 13 15.28 15.12 -14.28
C ARG A 13 15.27 13.63 -13.99
N TRP A 14 14.10 13.06 -13.83
CA TRP A 14 13.93 11.62 -13.73
C TRP A 14 13.70 11.08 -15.13
N GLN A 15 14.49 10.10 -15.54
CA GLN A 15 14.16 9.34 -16.74
C GLN A 15 12.93 8.49 -16.40
N LYS A 16 11.73 8.95 -16.81
CA LYS A 16 10.53 8.11 -16.81
C LYS A 16 10.81 6.89 -17.68
N THR A 17 11.17 5.76 -17.08
CA THR A 17 11.10 4.47 -17.78
C THR A 17 9.65 4.03 -17.77
N HIS A 18 8.93 4.35 -18.84
CA HIS A 18 7.57 3.85 -19.04
C HIS A 18 7.57 2.33 -19.09
N TRP A 19 6.66 1.72 -18.33
CA TRP A 19 6.44 0.28 -18.38
C TRP A 19 5.42 -0.01 -19.48
N GLY A 20 5.84 -0.70 -20.55
CA GLY A 20 4.93 -1.18 -21.60
C GLY A 20 4.17 -2.46 -21.24
N ASN A 21 4.27 -2.94 -19.98
CA ASN A 21 3.56 -4.13 -19.52
C ASN A 21 2.44 -3.70 -18.56
N ASN A 22 1.20 -4.07 -18.92
CA ASN A 22 0.01 -3.82 -18.11
C ASN A 22 -0.24 -4.90 -17.07
N LYS A 23 0.70 -5.82 -16.89
CA LYS A 23 0.63 -6.87 -15.89
C LYS A 23 1.68 -6.69 -14.80
N PHE A 24 1.29 -7.04 -13.57
CA PHE A 24 2.21 -7.19 -12.45
C PHE A 24 1.84 -8.44 -11.65
N HIS A 25 2.82 -9.04 -10.97
CA HIS A 25 2.58 -10.20 -10.13
C HIS A 25 2.54 -9.78 -8.66
N ILE A 26 1.83 -10.54 -7.82
CA ILE A 26 1.86 -10.46 -6.36
C ILE A 26 2.22 -11.86 -5.87
N HIS A 27 3.35 -12.01 -5.20
CA HIS A 27 3.80 -13.31 -4.69
C HIS A 27 3.20 -13.59 -3.30
N ASN A 28 3.13 -14.86 -2.92
CA ASN A 28 2.72 -15.26 -1.57
C ASN A 28 3.69 -14.80 -0.45
N SER A 29 4.90 -14.40 -0.83
CA SER A 29 5.91 -13.75 0.03
C SER A 29 5.71 -12.24 0.18
N ASP A 30 4.77 -11.64 -0.56
CA ASP A 30 4.48 -10.21 -0.46
C ASP A 30 3.45 -9.92 0.64
N ILE A 31 3.45 -8.68 1.12
CA ILE A 31 2.43 -8.17 2.05
C ILE A 31 1.65 -7.04 1.36
N LEU A 32 0.34 -7.22 1.22
CA LEU A 32 -0.56 -6.15 0.85
C LEU A 32 -1.00 -5.43 2.11
N PHE A 33 -0.98 -4.10 2.14
CA PHE A 33 -1.43 -3.37 3.31
C PHE A 33 -2.00 -2.00 2.97
N LEU A 34 -2.85 -1.52 3.89
CA LEU A 34 -3.41 -0.18 3.92
C LEU A 34 -2.97 0.53 5.19
N LEU A 35 -2.87 1.85 5.09
CA LEU A 35 -2.67 2.75 6.23
C LEU A 35 -3.90 3.64 6.38
N THR A 36 -4.22 3.99 7.63
CA THR A 36 -5.16 5.06 7.95
C THR A 36 -4.73 5.76 9.22
N VAL A 37 -5.01 7.06 9.32
CA VAL A 37 -4.68 7.84 10.50
C VAL A 37 -5.64 7.48 11.62
N ASN A 38 -5.12 7.16 12.81
CA ASN A 38 -5.94 7.05 14.01
C ASN A 38 -6.10 8.45 14.62
N ASN A 39 -7.25 9.08 14.39
CA ASN A 39 -7.53 10.43 14.89
C ASN A 39 -7.69 10.47 16.42
N ASN A 40 -7.94 9.34 17.07
CA ASN A 40 -8.19 9.30 18.52
C ASN A 40 -6.91 9.33 19.38
N SER A 41 -5.73 9.30 18.76
CA SER A 41 -4.45 9.22 19.48
C SER A 41 -3.36 10.12 18.90
N LYS A 42 -3.75 11.24 18.26
CA LYS A 42 -2.76 12.22 17.80
C LYS A 42 -2.16 12.96 19.00
N THR A 43 -0.84 12.94 19.10
CA THR A 43 -0.09 13.88 19.95
C THR A 43 0.73 14.76 19.01
N GLU A 44 1.11 15.98 19.44
CA GLU A 44 1.78 16.96 18.58
C GLU A 44 3.03 16.43 17.86
N ASN A 45 3.72 15.44 18.45
CA ASN A 45 4.97 14.89 17.93
C ASN A 45 4.89 13.43 17.43
N LEU A 46 3.73 12.79 17.54
CA LEU A 46 3.54 11.39 17.19
C LEU A 46 2.18 11.13 16.55
N THR A 47 2.23 10.67 15.31
CA THR A 47 1.06 10.22 14.56
C THR A 47 0.91 8.70 14.70
N HIS A 48 -0.25 8.26 15.14
CA HIS A 48 -0.60 6.84 15.16
C HIS A 48 -1.29 6.46 13.86
N LEU A 49 -0.80 5.39 13.23
CA LEU A 49 -1.40 4.84 12.02
C LEU A 49 -1.91 3.45 12.28
N THR A 50 -3.16 3.22 11.91
CA THR A 50 -3.72 1.89 11.88
C THR A 50 -3.33 1.23 10.56
N THR A 51 -2.68 0.07 10.67
CA THR A 51 -2.32 -0.77 9.53
C THR A 51 -3.24 -1.99 9.48
N LYS A 52 -3.76 -2.28 8.28
CA LYS A 52 -4.41 -3.56 7.97
C LYS A 52 -3.66 -4.21 6.83
N MET A 53 -3.42 -5.51 6.93
CA MET A 53 -2.61 -6.23 5.96
C MET A 53 -3.20 -7.58 5.61
N ALA A 54 -2.87 -8.03 4.41
CA ALA A 54 -3.22 -9.31 3.85
C ALA A 54 -1.99 -9.91 3.16
N ILE A 55 -1.92 -11.22 3.17
CA ILE A 55 -0.96 -12.02 2.41
C ILE A 55 -1.81 -12.97 1.57
N LEU A 56 -1.34 -13.34 0.38
CA LEU A 56 -2.04 -14.29 -0.47
C LEU A 56 -1.49 -15.70 -0.26
N ASN A 57 -2.35 -16.73 -0.36
CA ASN A 57 -1.90 -18.13 -0.29
C ASN A 57 -1.06 -18.48 -1.52
N ASN A 58 -1.51 -18.03 -2.69
CA ASN A 58 -0.86 -18.28 -3.97
C ASN A 58 -0.50 -16.96 -4.62
N SER A 59 0.46 -17.03 -5.56
CA SER A 59 0.81 -15.89 -6.40
C SER A 59 -0.37 -15.51 -7.30
N LEU A 60 -0.52 -14.22 -7.54
CA LEU A 60 -1.55 -13.61 -8.37
C LEU A 60 -0.90 -12.86 -9.53
N GLU A 61 -1.39 -13.07 -10.75
CA GLU A 61 -1.13 -12.17 -11.87
C GLU A 61 -2.26 -11.15 -11.95
N CYS A 62 -1.90 -9.88 -11.90
CA CYS A 62 -2.81 -8.75 -11.94
C CYS A 62 -2.67 -8.02 -13.27
N ASP A 63 -3.80 -7.67 -13.88
CA ASP A 63 -3.86 -6.89 -15.12
C ASP A 63 -4.43 -5.50 -14.79
N LEU A 64 -3.65 -4.46 -15.02
CA LEU A 64 -3.97 -3.08 -14.70
C LEU A 64 -5.19 -2.57 -15.49
N TRP A 65 -5.39 -3.05 -16.72
CA TRP A 65 -6.55 -2.65 -17.52
C TRP A 65 -7.83 -3.25 -16.95
N LYS A 66 -7.81 -4.53 -16.57
CA LYS A 66 -8.95 -5.17 -15.88
C LYS A 66 -9.25 -4.50 -14.55
N ILE A 67 -8.23 -4.21 -13.76
CA ILE A 67 -8.38 -3.49 -12.48
C ILE A 67 -9.00 -2.11 -12.73
N ASN A 68 -8.55 -1.37 -13.74
CA ASN A 68 -9.10 -0.07 -14.09
C ASN A 68 -10.58 -0.13 -14.47
N ASN A 69 -10.98 -1.11 -15.28
CA ASN A 69 -12.39 -1.30 -15.63
C ASN A 69 -13.25 -1.53 -14.38
N LEU A 70 -12.79 -2.36 -13.45
CA LEU A 70 -13.50 -2.62 -12.19
C LEU A 70 -13.54 -1.39 -11.27
N VAL A 71 -12.44 -0.66 -11.15
CA VAL A 71 -12.37 0.61 -10.39
C VAL A 71 -13.37 1.63 -10.96
N ASN A 72 -13.47 1.72 -12.30
CA ASN A 72 -14.46 2.57 -12.96
C ASN A 72 -15.89 2.12 -12.70
N SER A 73 -16.19 0.81 -12.79
CA SER A 73 -17.51 0.27 -12.48
C SER A 73 -17.93 0.49 -11.02
N LEU A 74 -16.97 0.63 -10.11
CA LEU A 74 -17.20 0.94 -8.70
C LEU A 74 -17.27 2.44 -8.40
N ASN A 75 -17.22 3.30 -9.42
CA ASN A 75 -17.19 4.77 -9.29
C ASN A 75 -16.08 5.27 -8.35
N MET A 76 -14.90 4.64 -8.42
CA MET A 76 -13.74 5.08 -7.66
C MET A 76 -12.93 6.11 -8.47
N ASP A 77 -12.75 7.31 -7.93
CA ASP A 77 -11.99 8.39 -8.59
C ASP A 77 -10.55 7.99 -8.93
N SER A 78 -9.91 7.24 -8.03
CA SER A 78 -8.56 6.74 -8.23
C SER A 78 -8.21 5.61 -7.27
N LEU A 79 -7.33 4.73 -7.74
CA LEU A 79 -6.63 3.71 -6.96
C LEU A 79 -5.13 3.81 -7.22
N TYR A 80 -4.35 4.06 -6.18
CA TYR A 80 -2.89 4.08 -6.26
C TYR A 80 -2.34 2.75 -5.74
N ILE A 81 -1.53 2.07 -6.52
CA ILE A 81 -0.88 0.82 -6.12
C ILE A 81 0.63 1.07 -6.05
N PHE A 82 1.19 0.94 -4.86
CA PHE A 82 2.63 1.10 -4.61
C PHE A 82 3.28 -0.26 -4.35
N SER A 83 4.10 -0.72 -5.29
CA SER A 83 4.96 -1.89 -5.15
C SER A 83 6.30 -1.47 -4.55
N LEU A 84 6.48 -1.74 -3.26
CA LEU A 84 7.64 -1.33 -2.47
C LEU A 84 8.71 -2.41 -2.53
N ILE A 85 9.78 -2.15 -3.26
CA ILE A 85 10.89 -3.11 -3.46
C ILE A 85 11.94 -2.85 -2.38
N LYS A 86 12.37 -3.91 -1.68
CA LYS A 86 13.47 -3.88 -0.69
C LYS A 86 14.85 -3.80 -1.37
N SER A 87 15.02 -2.82 -2.26
CA SER A 87 16.27 -2.49 -2.92
C SER A 87 16.60 -1.02 -2.68
N ASP A 88 17.88 -0.75 -2.49
CA ASP A 88 18.42 0.60 -2.34
C ASP A 88 18.96 1.17 -3.66
N THR A 89 19.08 0.33 -4.70
CA THR A 89 19.57 0.70 -6.03
C THR A 89 18.43 0.93 -7.03
N PHE A 90 17.28 0.31 -6.82
CA PHE A 90 16.11 0.52 -7.65
C PHE A 90 15.45 1.86 -7.27
N GLU A 91 15.32 2.78 -8.22
CA GLU A 91 14.66 4.06 -7.94
C GLU A 91 13.15 3.89 -7.92
N TYR A 92 12.55 3.84 -9.12
CA TYR A 92 11.13 3.61 -9.29
C TYR A 92 10.79 3.29 -10.74
N LYS A 93 9.57 2.81 -10.95
CA LYS A 93 8.93 2.63 -12.24
C LYS A 93 7.47 3.00 -12.12
N ILE A 94 6.97 3.76 -13.08
CA ILE A 94 5.59 4.23 -13.07
C ILE A 94 4.88 3.72 -14.33
N ASN A 95 3.73 3.07 -14.12
CA ASN A 95 2.70 2.93 -15.15
C ASN A 95 1.68 4.06 -14.92
N ASP A 96 1.75 5.05 -15.81
CA ASP A 96 0.91 6.24 -15.81
C ASP A 96 0.18 6.34 -17.16
N GLU A 97 -0.47 5.25 -17.53
CA GLU A 97 -1.53 5.33 -18.54
C GLU A 97 -2.64 6.25 -18.02
N ASN A 98 -3.38 6.92 -18.92
CA ASN A 98 -4.45 7.86 -18.56
C ASN A 98 -5.70 7.12 -18.01
N THR A 99 -5.52 6.50 -16.84
CA THR A 99 -6.46 5.60 -16.17
C THR A 99 -6.63 6.03 -14.72
N ASN A 100 -7.69 5.53 -14.07
CA ASN A 100 -7.95 5.76 -12.65
C ASN A 100 -7.04 4.91 -11.75
N VAL A 101 -6.25 4.00 -12.33
CA VAL A 101 -5.36 3.10 -11.60
C VAL A 101 -3.91 3.48 -11.90
N LYS A 102 -3.19 3.89 -10.86
CA LYS A 102 -1.79 4.28 -10.97
C LYS A 102 -0.91 3.26 -10.27
N TYR A 103 -0.08 2.56 -11.02
CA TYR A 103 0.85 1.58 -10.47
C TYR A 103 2.26 2.13 -10.44
N THR A 104 2.90 2.06 -9.27
CA THR A 104 4.25 2.57 -9.05
C THR A 104 5.07 1.53 -8.31
N GLU A 105 6.13 1.05 -8.94
CA GLU A 105 7.20 0.34 -8.25
C GLU A 105 8.19 1.35 -7.71
N VAL A 106 8.69 1.18 -6.50
CA VAL A 106 9.64 2.11 -5.91
C VAL A 106 10.54 1.40 -4.91
N GLY A 107 11.84 1.70 -4.96
CA GLY A 107 12.80 1.15 -4.03
C GLY A 107 12.66 1.77 -2.65
N SER A 108 12.93 0.99 -1.62
CA SER A 108 12.65 1.37 -0.24
C SER A 108 13.39 2.64 0.19
N LYS A 109 14.63 2.86 -0.29
CA LYS A 109 15.41 4.07 -0.03
C LYS A 109 14.75 5.31 -0.62
N TYR A 110 14.34 5.24 -1.88
CA TYR A 110 13.70 6.34 -2.60
C TYR A 110 12.31 6.63 -2.05
N PHE A 111 11.55 5.59 -1.71
CA PHE A 111 10.26 5.74 -1.04
C PHE A 111 10.40 6.49 0.30
N LYS A 112 11.32 6.05 1.17
CA LYS A 112 11.57 6.71 2.47
C LYS A 112 12.05 8.15 2.32
N ARG A 113 12.83 8.46 1.28
CA ARG A 113 13.25 9.84 0.99
C ARG A 113 12.05 10.72 0.66
N ASN A 114 11.10 10.22 -0.14
CA ASN A 114 9.87 10.93 -0.48
C ASN A 114 8.92 11.10 0.72
N LEU A 115 8.93 10.17 1.67
CA LEU A 115 8.18 10.34 2.93
C LEU A 115 8.70 11.48 3.81
N LYS A 116 9.98 11.86 3.70
CA LYS A 116 10.61 12.85 4.60
C LYS A 116 10.56 14.28 4.08
N HIS A 117 10.58 14.48 2.76
CA HIS A 117 10.90 15.78 2.14
C HIS A 117 9.70 16.52 1.56
N ASN A 118 8.53 16.48 2.21
CA ASN A 118 7.35 17.13 1.66
C ASN A 118 6.44 17.79 2.70
N ASP A 119 6.99 18.79 3.40
CA ASP A 119 6.26 19.57 4.41
C ASP A 119 5.02 20.28 3.83
N ASN A 120 4.99 20.52 2.51
CA ASN A 120 3.88 21.17 1.81
C ASN A 120 2.83 20.19 1.24
N VAL A 121 2.94 18.89 1.51
CA VAL A 121 2.10 17.86 0.90
C VAL A 121 1.55 16.94 1.99
N ASP A 122 0.24 17.01 2.22
CA ASP A 122 -0.45 16.15 3.17
C ASP A 122 -0.45 14.69 2.69
N PHE A 123 0.52 13.91 3.17
CA PHE A 123 0.65 12.49 2.85
C PHE A 123 -0.68 11.74 2.93
N TRP A 124 -1.56 12.08 3.88
CA TRP A 124 -2.80 11.36 4.15
C TRP A 124 -3.85 11.59 3.08
N GLU A 125 -4.03 12.85 2.69
CA GLU A 125 -4.96 13.23 1.62
C GLU A 125 -4.59 12.52 0.32
N TYR A 126 -3.29 12.48 0.01
CA TYR A 126 -2.78 11.92 -1.24
C TYR A 126 -2.75 10.39 -1.28
N ASN A 127 -2.74 9.72 -0.12
CA ASN A 127 -2.66 8.27 -0.03
C ASN A 127 -3.95 7.64 0.51
N LYS A 128 -5.06 8.38 0.51
CA LYS A 128 -6.36 7.90 1.01
C LYS A 128 -6.82 6.62 0.31
N ASN A 129 -6.58 6.53 -1.01
CA ASN A 129 -6.95 5.38 -1.85
C ASN A 129 -5.70 4.62 -2.33
N SER A 130 -4.75 4.39 -1.43
CA SER A 130 -3.51 3.70 -1.74
C SER A 130 -3.49 2.28 -1.20
N LEU A 131 -3.19 1.32 -2.09
CA LEU A 131 -2.79 -0.03 -1.75
C LEU A 131 -1.27 -0.12 -1.82
N TYR A 132 -0.64 -0.59 -0.74
CA TYR A 132 0.78 -0.87 -0.74
C TYR A 132 1.03 -2.37 -0.82
N ILE A 133 2.04 -2.75 -1.60
CA ILE A 133 2.52 -4.12 -1.75
C ILE A 133 4.00 -4.11 -1.36
N LEU A 134 4.33 -4.60 -0.16
CA LEU A 134 5.72 -4.77 0.23
C LEU A 134 6.26 -6.09 -0.31
N ARG A 135 7.27 -6.00 -1.19
CA ARG A 135 7.88 -7.16 -1.83
C ARG A 135 8.79 -7.93 -0.86
N ASN A 136 8.55 -9.23 -0.70
CA ASN A 136 9.36 -10.12 0.14
C ASN A 136 9.68 -9.55 1.54
N GLY A 137 8.65 -9.02 2.21
CA GLY A 137 8.79 -8.32 3.49
C GLY A 137 7.94 -8.90 4.61
N ASP A 138 8.14 -8.31 5.80
CA ASP A 138 7.38 -8.59 7.01
C ASP A 138 6.79 -7.30 7.63
N PHE A 139 6.03 -7.44 8.72
CA PHE A 139 5.48 -6.27 9.42
C PHE A 139 6.55 -5.34 10.02
N SER A 140 7.70 -5.88 10.42
CA SER A 140 8.81 -5.10 10.98
C SER A 140 9.43 -4.18 9.92
N ASP A 141 9.51 -4.66 8.68
CA ASP A 141 9.91 -3.87 7.52
C ASP A 141 8.96 -2.69 7.28
N ILE A 142 7.64 -2.93 7.35
CA ILE A 142 6.62 -1.86 7.22
C ILE A 142 6.83 -0.81 8.32
N ARG A 143 6.97 -1.24 9.59
CA ARG A 143 7.23 -0.34 10.73
C ARG A 143 8.49 0.50 10.53
N ARG A 144 9.56 -0.10 10.01
CA ARG A 144 10.81 0.60 9.71
C ARG A 144 10.66 1.59 8.57
N MET A 145 9.88 1.26 7.54
CA MET A 145 9.67 2.11 6.37
C MET A 145 8.88 3.36 6.70
N PHE A 146 7.83 3.23 7.50
CA PHE A 146 6.95 4.33 7.87
C PHE A 146 7.28 4.93 9.24
N LYS A 147 8.50 4.75 9.79
CA LYS A 147 8.88 5.29 11.11
C LYS A 147 8.73 6.82 11.21
N ARG A 148 8.86 7.53 10.08
CA ARG A 148 8.66 8.98 9.97
C ARG A 148 8.02 9.35 8.65
N ILE A 149 7.12 10.33 8.69
CA ILE A 149 6.44 10.94 7.53
C ILE A 149 6.38 12.45 7.77
N ASN A 150 6.79 13.27 6.80
CA ASN A 150 6.90 14.73 6.88
C ASN A 150 7.53 15.18 8.20
N ASN A 151 8.72 14.63 8.51
CA ASN A 151 9.45 14.82 9.77
C ASN A 151 8.72 14.44 11.07
N THR A 152 7.47 14.02 11.04
CA THR A 152 6.69 13.57 12.20
C THR A 152 7.01 12.11 12.52
N LYS A 153 7.17 11.76 13.80
CA LYS A 153 7.32 10.36 14.21
C LYS A 153 5.99 9.63 14.00
N VAL A 154 6.08 8.38 13.57
CA VAL A 154 4.90 7.56 13.30
C VAL A 154 4.99 6.27 14.09
N GLN A 155 3.88 5.93 14.74
CA GLN A 155 3.68 4.64 15.38
C GLN A 155 2.63 3.85 14.59
N LEU A 156 3.07 2.75 13.97
CA LEU A 156 2.15 1.80 13.36
C LEU A 156 1.52 0.94 14.45
N VAL A 157 0.20 0.99 14.53
CA VAL A 157 -0.64 0.13 15.33
C VAL A 157 -1.34 -0.84 14.38
N ARG A 158 -1.41 -2.12 14.77
CA ARG A 158 -2.21 -3.08 14.01
C ARG A 158 -3.69 -2.85 14.32
N GLY A 159 -4.52 -2.73 13.30
CA GLY A 159 -5.94 -2.59 13.53
C GLY A 159 -6.53 -3.88 14.08
N SER A 160 -6.87 -3.91 15.36
CA SER A 160 -7.64 -4.99 15.98
C SER A 160 -9.08 -4.93 15.49
N SER A 161 -9.62 -6.05 15.01
CA SER A 161 -11.06 -6.21 14.79
C SER A 161 -11.71 -6.54 16.13
N GLN A 162 -11.99 -5.53 16.96
CA GLN A 162 -12.81 -5.74 18.16
C GLN A 162 -13.70 -4.54 18.44
N LYS A 163 -14.99 -4.84 18.63
CA LYS A 163 -16.14 -3.98 18.94
C LYS A 163 -16.82 -3.33 17.73
N SER A 164 -17.65 -4.09 17.01
CA SER A 164 -18.99 -3.67 16.55
C SER A 164 -19.56 -4.69 15.57
N HIS A 165 -20.88 -4.75 15.46
CA HIS A 165 -21.61 -5.39 14.37
C HIS A 165 -21.39 -4.70 13.00
N MET A 166 -20.31 -3.93 12.86
CA MET A 166 -20.01 -3.07 11.71
C MET A 166 -18.57 -3.30 11.24
N VAL A 167 -18.39 -3.37 9.92
CA VAL A 167 -17.07 -3.49 9.29
C VAL A 167 -16.39 -2.12 9.32
N SER A 168 -15.16 -2.03 9.83
CA SER A 168 -14.43 -0.75 9.84
C SER A 168 -14.13 -0.28 8.41
N PRO A 169 -14.05 1.04 8.13
CA PRO A 169 -13.78 1.53 6.79
C PRO A 169 -12.47 0.99 6.19
N ILE A 170 -11.42 0.81 7.00
CA ILE A 170 -10.15 0.25 6.51
C ILE A 170 -10.26 -1.25 6.18
N ASP A 171 -11.06 -2.01 6.93
CA ASP A 171 -11.31 -3.44 6.65
C ASP A 171 -12.13 -3.62 5.38
N PHE A 172 -13.16 -2.77 5.18
CA PHE A 172 -13.95 -2.75 3.96
C PHE A 172 -13.10 -2.44 2.73
N ARG A 173 -12.28 -1.37 2.78
CA ARG A 173 -11.38 -1.01 1.67
C ARG A 173 -10.38 -2.12 1.33
N LEU A 174 -9.76 -2.75 2.33
CA LEU A 174 -8.81 -3.84 2.07
C LEU A 174 -9.51 -5.01 1.39
N SER A 175 -10.70 -5.40 1.87
CA SER A 175 -11.49 -6.47 1.28
C SER A 175 -11.90 -6.14 -0.16
N LEU A 176 -12.32 -4.90 -0.41
CA LEU A 176 -12.69 -4.41 -1.74
C LEU A 176 -11.49 -4.48 -2.70
N TYR A 177 -10.33 -3.97 -2.30
CA TYR A 177 -9.14 -3.98 -3.15
C TYR A 177 -8.65 -5.39 -3.45
N LEU A 178 -8.68 -6.29 -2.47
CA LEU A 178 -8.34 -7.70 -2.71
C LEU A 178 -9.32 -8.37 -3.67
N THR A 179 -10.60 -8.03 -3.58
CA THR A 179 -11.64 -8.54 -4.49
C THR A 179 -11.42 -8.01 -5.91
N ILE A 180 -11.08 -6.72 -6.06
CA ILE A 180 -10.70 -6.12 -7.35
C ILE A 180 -9.48 -6.84 -7.95
N LEU A 181 -8.42 -7.07 -7.17
CA LEU A 181 -7.23 -7.78 -7.63
C LEU A 181 -7.56 -9.22 -8.10
N CYS A 182 -8.56 -9.84 -7.48
CA CYS A 182 -9.09 -11.15 -7.85
C CYS A 182 -10.15 -11.09 -8.97
N ASN A 183 -10.24 -10.00 -9.73
CA ASN A 183 -11.22 -9.77 -10.80
C ASN A 183 -12.69 -9.95 -10.36
N MET A 184 -13.00 -9.61 -9.10
CA MET A 184 -14.31 -9.84 -8.48
C MET A 184 -14.76 -11.32 -8.42
N ASP A 185 -13.85 -12.28 -8.65
CA ASP A 185 -14.14 -13.70 -8.44
C ASP A 185 -14.06 -14.02 -6.93
N PHE A 186 -15.22 -14.08 -6.30
CA PHE A 186 -15.34 -14.39 -4.88
C PHE A 186 -14.78 -15.78 -4.51
N LYS A 187 -14.96 -16.78 -5.37
CA LYS A 187 -14.45 -18.14 -5.12
C LYS A 187 -12.94 -18.12 -5.12
N TYR A 188 -12.35 -17.42 -6.09
CA TYR A 188 -10.91 -17.25 -6.19
C TYR A 188 -10.34 -16.43 -5.02
N PHE A 189 -11.01 -15.34 -4.61
CA PHE A 189 -10.59 -14.59 -3.42
C PHE A 189 -10.62 -15.46 -2.15
N ARG A 190 -11.70 -16.22 -1.95
CA ARG A 190 -11.86 -17.10 -0.77
C ARG A 190 -10.77 -18.17 -0.70
N THR A 191 -10.40 -18.79 -1.82
CA THR A 191 -9.35 -19.83 -1.84
C THR A 191 -7.95 -19.23 -1.63
N ASN A 192 -7.73 -17.99 -2.07
CA ASN A 192 -6.45 -17.31 -1.96
C ASN A 192 -6.26 -16.50 -0.67
N ASN A 193 -7.30 -16.33 0.15
CA ASN A 193 -7.17 -15.68 1.44
C ASN A 193 -6.36 -16.55 2.42
N SER A 194 -5.19 -16.06 2.82
CA SER A 194 -4.24 -16.81 3.64
C SER A 194 -4.36 -16.57 5.14
N PHE A 195 -5.37 -15.83 5.62
CA PHE A 195 -5.43 -15.41 7.03
C PHE A 195 -5.20 -16.57 8.03
N ASN A 196 -5.72 -17.77 7.75
CA ASN A 196 -5.56 -18.95 8.61
C ASN A 196 -4.22 -19.71 8.43
N LYS A 197 -3.43 -19.39 7.41
CA LYS A 197 -2.21 -20.11 7.00
C LYS A 197 -0.92 -19.29 7.11
N ILE A 198 -1.02 -17.97 7.36
CA ILE A 198 0.14 -17.10 7.52
C ILE A 198 0.91 -17.46 8.78
N ASP A 199 2.23 -17.63 8.67
CA ASP A 199 3.11 -17.73 9.83
C ASP A 199 2.97 -16.46 10.70
N LYS A 200 2.63 -16.67 11.97
CA LYS A 200 2.58 -15.66 13.02
C LYS A 200 3.77 -14.71 12.98
N LYS A 201 4.99 -15.17 12.68
CA LYS A 201 6.20 -14.35 12.60
C LYS A 201 6.18 -13.29 11.49
N ARG A 202 5.42 -13.53 10.41
CA ARG A 202 5.25 -12.53 9.33
C ARG A 202 4.26 -11.44 9.72
N TYR A 203 3.34 -11.74 10.64
CA TYR A 203 2.24 -10.88 11.03
C TYR A 203 2.41 -10.20 12.40
N LEU A 204 3.20 -10.81 13.29
CA LEU A 204 3.55 -10.31 14.62
C LEU A 204 5.00 -9.82 14.60
N PRO A 205 5.30 -8.67 15.20
CA PRO A 205 6.69 -8.33 15.50
C PRO A 205 7.28 -9.45 16.37
N SER A 206 8.47 -9.93 16.02
CA SER A 206 9.22 -10.81 16.91
C SER A 206 9.44 -10.07 18.23
N SER A 207 9.23 -10.78 19.35
CA SER A 207 9.33 -10.25 20.73
C SER A 207 10.70 -9.66 21.10
N GLN A 208 11.66 -9.66 20.17
CA GLN A 208 13.00 -9.10 20.34
C GLN A 208 13.08 -7.58 20.08
N TYR A 209 11.99 -6.91 19.73
CA TYR A 209 11.97 -5.46 19.44
C TYR A 209 10.83 -4.68 20.14
N LEU A 210 10.42 -5.15 21.32
CA LEU A 210 9.57 -4.39 22.23
C LEU A 210 10.41 -3.41 23.04
#